data_AF-A0A3B0TYX8-F1
#
_entry.id   AF-A0A3B0TYX8-F1
#
_cell.length_a   1.000
_cell.length_b   1.000
_cell.length_c   1.000
_cell.angle_alpha   90.00
_cell.angle_beta   90.00
_cell.angle_gamma   90.00
#
_symmetry.space_group_name_H-M   'P 1'
#
loop_
_entity.id
_entity.type
_entity.pdbx_description
1 polymer ?
#
loop_
_entity_poly.entity_id
_entity_poly.type
_entity_poly.pdbx_seq_one_letter_code
_entity_poly.pdbx_strand_id
1 'polypeptide(L)'
;MKKIIFILLAFILLSCAKKEVQLPTLAEKGLQEVFNHSEVWMFFQIKNNDTIADINRKNTISTTHWIFNIDKRLPLKTIIPSISKLQYKHANSIHSKEGMHEYFSYADTLSKKLSFLKFDGVIFKTDSILSKYYIKKHSNNYLEYNNINLTFNPNSTWINDAKMEQGELKTTLLEFIDFSSGGKKTMLHL
;
A
#
# COMPACT_ATOMS: atom_id res chain seq x y z
N MET A 1 51.02 -16.49 -9.11
CA MET A 1 49.70 -16.83 -9.65
C MET A 1 48.66 -17.13 -8.56
N LYS A 2 48.92 -18.03 -7.60
CA LYS A 2 47.98 -18.35 -6.49
C LYS A 2 47.49 -17.14 -5.68
N LYS A 3 48.37 -16.17 -5.38
CA LYS A 3 48.02 -14.95 -4.62
C LYS A 3 47.04 -14.02 -5.37
N ILE A 4 47.13 -13.95 -6.69
CA ILE A 4 46.23 -13.12 -7.53
C ILE A 4 44.82 -13.73 -7.57
N ILE A 5 44.73 -15.06 -7.58
CA ILE A 5 43.45 -15.79 -7.55
C ILE A 5 42.69 -15.52 -6.24
N PHE A 6 43.39 -15.48 -5.09
CA PHE A 6 42.77 -15.13 -3.80
C PHE A 6 42.27 -13.68 -3.75
N ILE A 7 42.98 -12.74 -4.38
CA ILE A 7 42.54 -11.34 -4.47
C ILE A 7 41.30 -11.23 -5.38
N LEU A 8 41.30 -11.91 -6.53
CA LEU A 8 40.14 -11.92 -7.44
C LEU A 8 38.90 -12.54 -6.76
N LEU A 9 39.08 -13.60 -5.98
CA LEU A 9 38.01 -14.26 -5.23
C LEU A 9 37.43 -13.35 -4.13
N ALA A 10 38.28 -12.55 -3.48
CA ALA A 10 37.84 -11.57 -2.47
C ALA A 10 37.00 -10.44 -3.09
N PHE A 11 37.31 -10.00 -4.32
CA PHE A 11 36.51 -8.99 -5.03
C PHE A 11 35.12 -9.48 -5.45
N ILE A 12 34.95 -10.78 -5.72
CA ILE A 12 33.63 -11.36 -6.05
C ILE A 12 32.69 -11.37 -4.83
N LEU A 13 33.24 -11.46 -3.61
CA LEU A 13 32.44 -11.43 -2.37
C LEU A 13 31.94 -10.02 -1.99
N LEU A 14 32.47 -8.97 -2.61
CA LEU A 14 32.07 -7.58 -2.36
C LEU A 14 30.88 -7.11 -3.21
N SER A 15 30.43 -7.89 -4.20
CA SER A 15 29.41 -7.44 -5.16
C SER A 15 27.96 -7.61 -4.69
N CYS A 16 27.70 -7.50 -3.38
CA CYS A 16 26.32 -7.51 -2.88
C CYS A 16 25.65 -6.17 -3.23
N ALA A 17 24.91 -6.13 -4.33
CA ALA A 17 24.06 -4.98 -4.68
C ALA A 17 22.91 -4.90 -3.67
N LYS A 18 23.13 -4.17 -2.57
CA LYS A 18 22.13 -4.00 -1.50
C LYS A 18 20.97 -3.16 -2.04
N LYS A 19 19.86 -3.82 -2.38
CA LYS A 19 18.58 -3.15 -2.64
C LYS A 19 17.88 -2.93 -1.32
N GLU A 20 17.60 -1.67 -1.00
CA GLU A 20 16.92 -1.26 0.22
C GLU A 20 15.53 -0.70 -0.12
N VAL A 21 14.55 -0.97 0.75
CA VAL A 21 13.21 -0.38 0.68
C VAL A 21 13.03 0.54 1.89
N GLN A 22 12.67 1.79 1.63
CA GLN A 22 12.29 2.72 2.69
C GLN A 22 10.80 2.60 2.98
N LEU A 23 10.44 1.96 4.10
CA LEU A 23 9.05 1.77 4.46
C LEU A 23 8.37 3.08 4.92
N PRO A 24 7.05 3.22 4.69
CA PRO A 24 6.24 4.23 5.35
C PRO A 24 6.33 4.10 6.88
N THR A 25 6.22 5.22 7.59
CA THR A 25 6.25 5.26 9.06
C THR A 25 4.89 5.72 9.58
N LEU A 26 4.33 5.02 10.57
CA LEU A 26 3.06 5.38 11.20
C LEU A 26 3.17 5.28 12.72
N ALA A 27 2.57 6.23 13.43
CA ALA A 27 2.43 6.20 14.88
C ALA A 27 1.13 5.46 15.27
N GLU A 28 1.00 4.22 14.80
CA GLU A 28 -0.18 3.38 15.01
C GLU A 28 0.28 1.92 15.15
N LYS A 29 -0.36 1.16 16.05
CA LYS A 29 0.01 -0.25 16.25
C LYS A 29 -0.59 -1.11 15.15
N GLY A 30 0.21 -2.04 14.62
CA GLY A 30 -0.23 -3.01 13.63
C GLY A 30 -0.02 -4.45 14.09
N LEU A 31 -0.38 -5.38 13.21
CA LEU A 31 -0.04 -6.79 13.39
C LEU A 31 1.48 -6.94 13.34
N GLN A 32 2.04 -7.66 14.32
CA GLN A 32 3.49 -7.84 14.43
C GLN A 32 3.98 -9.08 13.68
N GLU A 33 3.11 -10.05 13.49
CA GLU A 33 3.43 -11.32 12.86
C GLU A 33 2.31 -11.74 11.91
N VAL A 34 2.71 -12.23 10.75
CA VAL A 34 1.84 -12.90 9.77
C VAL A 34 2.56 -14.20 9.43
N PHE A 35 1.99 -15.34 9.76
CA PHE A 35 2.58 -16.64 9.40
C PHE A 35 2.23 -17.02 7.96
N ASN A 36 3.00 -17.93 7.35
CA ASN A 36 2.75 -18.45 6.00
C ASN A 36 2.54 -17.33 4.96
N HIS A 37 3.56 -16.49 4.76
CA HIS A 37 3.50 -15.36 3.84
C HIS A 37 4.60 -15.41 2.76
N SER A 38 4.32 -14.74 1.65
CA SER A 38 5.28 -14.36 0.62
C SER A 38 5.51 -12.85 0.65
N GLU A 39 6.74 -12.45 0.35
CA GLU A 39 7.11 -11.03 0.29
C GLU A 39 6.98 -10.48 -1.13
N VAL A 40 6.25 -9.36 -1.24
CA VAL A 40 6.18 -8.53 -2.44
C VAL A 40 6.96 -7.24 -2.16
N TRP A 41 8.15 -7.14 -2.74
CA TRP A 41 9.00 -5.95 -2.65
C TRP A 41 8.80 -5.06 -3.86
N MET A 42 8.54 -3.77 -3.62
CA MET A 42 8.47 -2.72 -4.63
C MET A 42 9.57 -1.69 -4.35
N PHE A 43 10.68 -1.80 -5.08
CA PHE A 43 11.86 -0.96 -4.91
C PHE A 43 11.75 0.32 -5.73
N PHE A 44 12.11 1.45 -5.11
CA PHE A 44 12.26 2.71 -5.82
C PHE A 44 13.51 2.70 -6.70
N GLN A 45 13.35 3.03 -7.98
CA GLN A 45 14.44 3.24 -8.92
C GLN A 45 14.16 4.45 -9.81
N ILE A 46 15.23 5.14 -10.20
CA ILE A 46 15.18 6.17 -11.24
C ILE A 46 15.83 5.59 -12.49
N LYS A 47 15.10 5.61 -13.61
CA LYS A 47 15.62 5.21 -14.92
C LYS A 47 15.20 6.25 -15.95
N ASN A 48 16.16 6.79 -16.70
CA ASN A 48 15.91 7.82 -17.72
C ASN A 48 15.12 9.03 -17.19
N ASN A 49 15.45 9.49 -15.98
CA ASN A 49 14.77 10.59 -15.29
C ASN A 49 13.28 10.32 -14.94
N ASP A 50 12.83 9.07 -15.02
CA ASP A 50 11.50 8.65 -14.59
C ASP A 50 11.58 7.75 -13.35
N THR A 51 10.53 7.81 -12.52
CA THR A 51 10.39 7.00 -11.32
C THR A 51 9.71 5.68 -11.66
N ILE A 52 10.42 4.58 -11.44
CA ILE A 52 9.92 3.23 -11.71
C ILE A 52 9.89 2.39 -10.42
N ALA A 53 8.91 1.48 -10.35
CA ALA A 53 8.85 0.44 -9.33
C ALA A 53 9.47 -0.85 -9.88
N ASP A 54 10.60 -1.28 -9.32
CA ASP A 54 11.16 -2.60 -9.58
C ASP A 54 10.53 -3.61 -8.61
N ILE A 55 9.95 -4.70 -9.15
CA ILE A 55 9.07 -5.61 -8.38
C ILE A 55 9.59 -7.05 -8.48
N ASN A 56 9.71 -7.74 -7.34
CA ASN A 56 10.16 -9.13 -7.24
C ASN A 56 9.09 -10.18 -7.64
N ARG A 57 8.46 -10.01 -8.81
CA ARG A 57 7.27 -10.78 -9.26
C ARG A 57 7.35 -12.31 -9.20
N LYS A 58 8.57 -12.87 -9.15
CA LYS A 58 8.82 -14.32 -9.21
C LYS A 58 8.80 -15.01 -7.84
N ASN A 59 8.78 -14.27 -6.73
CA ASN A 59 8.96 -14.85 -5.39
C ASN A 59 7.67 -14.94 -4.56
N THR A 60 6.51 -15.06 -5.22
CA THR A 60 5.20 -15.11 -4.56
C THR A 60 4.54 -16.47 -4.72
N ILE A 61 4.07 -17.07 -3.63
CA ILE A 61 3.30 -18.32 -3.61
C ILE A 61 1.82 -18.00 -3.38
N SER A 62 0.94 -18.43 -4.29
CA SER A 62 -0.49 -18.08 -4.26
C SER A 62 -1.26 -18.62 -3.06
N THR A 63 -0.77 -19.69 -2.42
CA THR A 63 -1.37 -20.33 -1.24
C THR A 63 -0.92 -19.73 0.09
N THR A 64 -0.25 -18.58 0.06
CA THR A 64 0.28 -17.85 1.24
C THR A 64 -0.34 -16.47 1.34
N HIS A 65 -0.27 -15.83 2.51
CA HIS A 65 -0.54 -14.40 2.65
C HIS A 65 0.51 -13.59 1.88
N TRP A 66 0.16 -12.42 1.35
CA TRP A 66 1.14 -11.57 0.66
C TRP A 66 1.40 -10.29 1.45
N ILE A 67 2.67 -10.00 1.73
CA ILE A 67 3.10 -8.78 2.40
C ILE A 67 3.74 -7.86 1.37
N PHE A 68 3.16 -6.68 1.21
CA PHE A 68 3.58 -5.64 0.30
C PHE A 68 4.51 -4.66 1.02
N ASN A 69 5.79 -4.76 0.69
CA ASN A 69 6.86 -3.88 1.15
C ASN A 69 7.14 -2.84 0.07
N ILE A 70 6.56 -1.67 0.24
CA ILE A 70 6.54 -0.62 -0.77
C ILE A 70 7.44 0.51 -0.33
N ASP A 71 8.36 0.92 -1.20
CA ASP A 71 9.19 2.08 -0.94
C ASP A 71 8.34 3.37 -0.95
N LYS A 72 8.37 4.12 0.15
CA LYS A 72 7.56 5.33 0.36
C LYS A 72 7.80 6.43 -0.67
N ARG A 73 8.90 6.36 -1.42
CA ARG A 73 9.24 7.32 -2.48
C ARG A 73 8.49 7.04 -3.79
N LEU A 74 7.87 5.87 -3.92
CA LEU A 74 7.11 5.50 -5.10
C LEU A 74 5.76 6.23 -5.15
N PRO A 75 5.46 6.97 -6.23
CA PRO A 75 4.15 7.58 -6.42
C PRO A 75 3.05 6.52 -6.54
N LEU A 76 1.87 6.77 -5.97
CA LEU A 76 0.71 5.87 -6.06
C LEU A 76 0.41 5.49 -7.52
N LYS A 77 0.38 6.47 -8.44
CA LYS A 77 0.15 6.25 -9.87
C LYS A 77 1.06 5.18 -10.50
N THR A 78 2.28 5.01 -9.97
CA THR A 78 3.28 4.06 -10.47
C THR A 78 3.03 2.65 -9.91
N ILE A 79 2.59 2.54 -8.65
CA ILE A 79 2.47 1.26 -7.96
C ILE A 79 1.07 0.64 -8.02
N ILE A 80 0.01 1.45 -8.02
CA ILE A 80 -1.37 0.96 -7.96
C ILE A 80 -1.69 -0.04 -9.09
N PRO A 81 -1.34 0.21 -10.37
CA PRO A 81 -1.61 -0.78 -11.43
C PRO A 81 -0.92 -2.12 -11.19
N SER A 82 0.27 -2.11 -10.58
CA SER A 82 1.01 -3.33 -10.24
C SER A 82 0.40 -4.05 -9.05
N ILE A 83 -0.03 -3.31 -8.02
CA ILE A 83 -0.76 -3.87 -6.88
C ILE A 83 -2.03 -4.55 -7.38
N SER A 84 -2.92 -3.86 -8.09
CA SER A 84 -4.18 -4.43 -8.58
C SER A 84 -3.96 -5.70 -9.43
N LYS A 85 -2.91 -5.73 -10.27
CA LYS A 85 -2.56 -6.92 -11.05
C LYS A 85 -2.08 -8.09 -10.16
N LEU A 86 -1.34 -7.79 -9.10
CA LEU A 86 -0.88 -8.79 -8.13
C LEU A 86 -2.06 -9.33 -7.31
N GLN A 87 -2.97 -8.47 -6.84
CA GLN A 87 -4.19 -8.91 -6.13
C GLN A 87 -5.04 -9.83 -7.01
N TYR A 88 -5.22 -9.45 -8.29
CA TYR A 88 -5.91 -10.31 -9.25
C TYR A 88 -5.20 -11.67 -9.42
N LYS A 89 -3.87 -11.68 -9.55
CA LYS A 89 -3.07 -12.92 -9.63
C LYS A 89 -3.22 -13.77 -8.37
N HIS A 90 -3.20 -13.17 -7.18
CA HIS A 90 -3.31 -13.88 -5.91
C HIS A 90 -4.66 -14.59 -5.79
N ALA A 91 -5.74 -13.87 -6.07
CA ALA A 91 -7.10 -14.39 -6.00
C ALA A 91 -7.40 -15.44 -7.10
N ASN A 92 -6.88 -15.27 -8.31
CA ASN A 92 -7.29 -16.04 -9.49
C ASN A 92 -6.25 -17.04 -10.01
N SER A 93 -5.18 -17.33 -9.26
CA SER A 93 -4.22 -18.36 -9.69
C SER A 93 -4.86 -19.76 -9.63
N ILE A 94 -4.37 -20.69 -10.46
CA ILE A 94 -4.81 -22.11 -10.43
C ILE A 94 -4.63 -22.75 -9.04
N HIS A 95 -3.65 -22.26 -8.28
CA HIS A 95 -3.37 -22.71 -6.91
C HIS A 95 -3.76 -21.64 -5.88
N SER A 96 -4.80 -20.82 -6.14
CA SER A 96 -5.27 -19.87 -5.13
C SER A 96 -5.93 -20.64 -3.99
N LYS A 97 -5.85 -20.08 -2.78
CA LYS A 97 -6.45 -20.67 -1.58
C LYS A 97 -7.30 -19.62 -0.89
N GLU A 98 -8.51 -20.01 -0.51
CA GLU A 98 -9.42 -19.17 0.27
C GLU A 98 -8.80 -18.83 1.65
N GLY A 99 -9.11 -17.64 2.16
CA GLY A 99 -8.61 -17.16 3.45
C GLY A 99 -7.17 -16.62 3.44
N MET A 100 -6.53 -16.54 2.26
CA MET A 100 -5.27 -15.81 2.13
C MET A 100 -5.56 -14.30 2.00
N HIS A 101 -4.71 -13.51 2.66
CA HIS A 101 -4.89 -12.07 2.84
C HIS A 101 -3.66 -11.30 2.40
N GLU A 102 -3.85 -10.02 2.12
CA GLU A 102 -2.83 -9.09 1.68
C GLU A 102 -2.60 -8.00 2.74
N TYR A 103 -1.33 -7.69 2.98
CA TYR A 103 -0.91 -6.76 4.03
C TYR A 103 0.06 -5.72 3.48
N PHE A 104 -0.08 -4.46 3.89
CA PHE A 104 0.99 -3.47 3.74
C PHE A 104 1.91 -3.56 4.93
N SER A 105 3.22 -3.50 4.69
CA SER A 105 4.21 -3.32 5.75
C SER A 105 4.47 -1.84 6.02
N TYR A 106 4.68 -1.47 7.28
CA TYR A 106 5.12 -0.14 7.68
C TYR A 106 5.98 -0.23 8.95
N ALA A 107 6.74 0.84 9.22
CA ALA A 107 7.47 1.00 10.47
C ALA A 107 6.56 1.67 11.52
N ASP A 108 6.15 0.91 12.53
CA ASP A 108 5.40 1.41 13.68
C ASP A 108 6.36 2.18 14.61
N THR A 109 6.15 3.49 14.73
CA THR A 109 7.03 4.36 15.53
C THR A 109 6.77 4.26 17.03
N LEU A 110 5.60 3.74 17.46
CA LEU A 110 5.26 3.53 18.86
C LEU A 110 5.94 2.27 19.40
N SER A 111 5.84 1.16 18.67
CA SER A 111 6.45 -0.11 19.07
C SER A 111 7.90 -0.28 18.60
N LYS A 112 8.36 0.57 17.66
CA LYS A 112 9.66 0.49 16.99
C LYS A 112 9.88 -0.85 16.27
N LYS A 113 8.81 -1.37 15.65
CA LYS A 113 8.80 -2.66 14.96
C LYS A 113 8.24 -2.52 13.54
N LEU A 114 8.60 -3.50 12.71
CA LEU A 114 7.88 -3.75 11.46
C LEU A 114 6.46 -4.18 11.80
N SER A 115 5.47 -3.60 11.15
CA SER A 115 4.07 -3.86 11.42
C SER A 115 3.28 -3.99 10.12
N PHE A 116 2.17 -4.72 10.19
CA PHE A 116 1.37 -5.09 9.03
C PHE A 116 -0.07 -4.60 9.15
N LEU A 117 -0.59 -4.07 8.05
CA LEU A 117 -1.97 -3.61 7.89
C LEU A 117 -2.67 -4.40 6.79
N LYS A 118 -3.70 -5.17 7.13
CA LYS A 118 -4.49 -5.92 6.16
C LYS A 118 -5.28 -4.98 5.25
N PHE A 119 -5.30 -5.23 3.94
CA PHE A 119 -5.94 -4.33 2.98
C PHE A 119 -6.83 -5.00 1.93
N ASP A 120 -7.29 -6.24 2.15
CA ASP A 120 -8.16 -6.98 1.21
C ASP A 120 -9.42 -6.21 0.73
N GLY A 121 -9.92 -5.28 1.55
CA GLY A 121 -11.10 -4.47 1.26
C GLY A 121 -10.83 -3.21 0.42
N VAL A 122 -9.57 -2.95 0.03
CA VAL A 122 -9.20 -1.75 -0.73
C VAL A 122 -9.37 -2.01 -2.22
N ILE A 123 -10.30 -1.26 -2.82
CA ILE A 123 -10.54 -1.30 -4.27
C ILE A 123 -9.92 -0.04 -4.89
N PHE A 124 -8.90 -0.24 -5.73
CA PHE A 124 -8.30 0.86 -6.48
C PHE A 124 -9.10 1.16 -7.74
N LYS A 125 -9.68 2.36 -7.81
CA LYS A 125 -10.26 2.91 -9.03
C LYS A 125 -9.28 3.95 -9.58
N THR A 126 -8.89 3.77 -10.84
CA THR A 126 -7.93 4.65 -11.53
C THR A 126 -8.57 5.35 -12.73
N ASP A 127 -9.91 5.36 -12.80
CA ASP A 127 -10.57 6.24 -13.74
C ASP A 127 -10.30 7.70 -13.29
N SER A 128 -10.12 8.62 -14.24
CA SER A 128 -9.87 10.04 -13.90
C SER A 128 -11.11 10.74 -13.31
N ILE A 129 -12.10 9.97 -12.85
CA ILE A 129 -13.38 10.45 -12.36
C ILE A 129 -13.25 10.61 -10.85
N LEU A 130 -13.53 11.81 -10.34
CA LEU A 130 -13.60 12.00 -8.88
C LEU A 130 -14.65 11.06 -8.28
N SER A 131 -14.33 10.46 -7.13
CA SER A 131 -15.20 9.51 -6.43
C SER A 131 -16.64 10.00 -6.28
N LYS A 132 -16.86 11.31 -6.07
CA LYS A 132 -18.21 11.90 -5.98
C LYS A 132 -19.06 11.64 -7.23
N TYR A 133 -18.47 11.75 -8.42
CA TYR A 133 -19.17 11.51 -9.68
C TYR A 133 -19.40 10.01 -9.91
N TYR A 134 -18.42 9.19 -9.55
CA TYR A 134 -18.56 7.73 -9.61
C TYR A 134 -19.73 7.25 -8.73
N ILE A 135 -19.77 7.70 -7.47
CA ILE A 135 -20.82 7.37 -6.51
C ILE A 135 -22.18 7.84 -7.01
N LYS A 136 -22.27 9.09 -7.51
CA LYS A 136 -23.52 9.64 -8.06
C LYS A 136 -24.08 8.78 -9.19
N LYS A 137 -23.22 8.27 -10.08
CA LYS A 137 -23.63 7.40 -11.19
C LYS A 137 -24.05 6.00 -10.74
N HIS A 138 -23.56 5.53 -9.59
CA HIS A 138 -23.80 4.19 -9.05
C HIS A 138 -24.51 4.23 -7.70
N SER A 139 -25.37 5.23 -7.48
CA SER A 139 -25.90 5.60 -6.15
C SER A 139 -26.47 4.43 -5.38
N ASN A 140 -27.19 3.52 -6.05
CA ASN A 140 -27.83 2.35 -5.44
C ASN A 140 -26.86 1.47 -4.65
N ASN A 141 -25.59 1.36 -5.08
CA ASN A 141 -24.57 0.57 -4.38
C ASN A 141 -24.05 1.25 -3.10
N TYR A 142 -24.34 2.54 -2.93
CA TYR A 142 -23.73 3.39 -1.91
C TYR A 142 -24.74 3.98 -0.91
N LEU A 143 -26.06 3.81 -1.13
CA LEU A 143 -27.13 4.37 -0.28
C LEU A 143 -27.04 3.96 1.20
N GLU A 144 -26.58 2.75 1.45
CA GLU A 144 -26.49 2.16 2.80
C GLU A 144 -25.23 2.57 3.57
N TYR A 145 -24.32 3.31 2.93
CA TYR A 145 -23.06 3.74 3.54
C TYR A 145 -23.09 5.22 3.88
N ASN A 146 -22.34 5.57 4.93
CA ASN A 146 -21.87 6.93 5.15
C ASN A 146 -20.65 7.17 4.24
N ASN A 147 -20.89 7.75 3.06
CA ASN A 147 -19.85 7.95 2.05
C ASN A 147 -19.10 9.25 2.34
N ILE A 148 -17.80 9.13 2.55
CA ILE A 148 -16.91 10.28 2.78
C ILE A 148 -15.84 10.29 1.71
N ASN A 149 -15.75 11.39 0.97
CA ASN A 149 -14.68 11.62 0.01
C ASN A 149 -13.52 12.30 0.71
N LEU A 150 -12.31 11.79 0.54
CA LEU A 150 -11.08 12.39 1.01
C LEU A 150 -10.27 12.80 -0.21
N THR A 151 -9.77 14.03 -0.23
CA THR A 151 -8.93 14.50 -1.33
C THR A 151 -7.64 15.08 -0.79
N PHE A 152 -6.52 14.52 -1.25
CA PHE A 152 -5.18 14.92 -0.85
C PHE A 152 -4.50 15.69 -1.97
N ASN A 153 -4.29 16.98 -1.75
CA ASN A 153 -3.45 17.82 -2.58
C ASN A 153 -2.13 18.11 -1.85
N PRO A 154 -1.07 18.55 -2.54
CA PRO A 154 0.24 18.79 -1.93
C PRO A 154 0.20 19.66 -0.66
N ASN A 155 -0.73 20.63 -0.61
CA ASN A 155 -0.81 21.62 0.47
C ASN A 155 -2.17 21.63 1.19
N SER A 156 -3.07 20.69 0.89
CA SER A 156 -4.41 20.70 1.50
C SER A 156 -5.05 19.32 1.48
N THR A 157 -5.73 18.98 2.56
CA THR A 157 -6.63 17.83 2.64
C THR A 157 -8.07 18.33 2.68
N TRP A 158 -8.96 17.60 2.03
CA TRP A 158 -10.39 17.91 2.00
C TRP A 158 -11.18 16.70 2.46
N ILE A 159 -12.21 16.95 3.28
CA ILE A 159 -13.23 15.98 3.65
C ILE A 159 -14.52 16.43 2.95
N ASN A 160 -15.01 15.61 2.03
CA ASN A 160 -16.01 15.97 1.03
C ASN A 160 -15.60 17.24 0.28
N ASP A 161 -16.46 18.26 0.28
CA ASP A 161 -16.20 19.56 -0.36
C ASP A 161 -15.65 20.60 0.65
N ALA A 162 -15.31 20.19 1.89
CA ALA A 162 -14.77 21.06 2.92
C ALA A 162 -13.25 20.92 3.03
N LYS A 163 -12.53 22.03 2.83
CA LYS A 163 -11.09 22.11 3.05
C LYS A 163 -10.80 22.03 4.54
N MET A 164 -9.90 21.14 4.93
CA MET A 164 -9.41 21.09 6.31
C MET A 164 -8.45 22.25 6.56
N GLU A 165 -8.64 22.92 7.70
CA GLU A 165 -7.59 23.78 8.25
C GLU A 165 -6.42 22.90 8.73
N GLN A 166 -5.22 23.49 8.88
CA GLN A 166 -4.06 22.74 9.35
C GLN A 166 -4.38 22.11 10.72
N GLY A 167 -4.31 20.78 10.81
CA GLY A 167 -4.71 20.02 12.00
C GLY A 167 -4.53 18.51 11.83
N GLU A 168 -4.88 17.74 12.87
CA GLU A 168 -4.81 16.27 12.86
C GLU A 168 -5.96 15.65 12.06
N LEU A 169 -5.69 15.28 10.81
CA LEU A 169 -6.65 14.60 9.91
C LEU A 169 -7.45 13.49 10.60
N LYS A 170 -6.78 12.65 11.39
CA LYS A 170 -7.38 11.50 12.08
C LYS A 170 -8.52 11.94 12.99
N THR A 171 -8.24 12.90 13.88
CA THR A 171 -9.19 13.37 14.90
C THR A 171 -10.41 14.01 14.23
N THR A 172 -10.19 14.94 13.30
CA THR A 172 -11.28 15.59 12.56
C THR A 172 -12.11 14.60 11.73
N LEU A 173 -11.46 13.63 11.07
CA LEU A 173 -12.18 12.61 10.31
C LEU A 173 -13.04 11.72 11.21
N LEU A 174 -12.54 11.35 12.39
CA LEU A 174 -13.29 10.54 13.35
C LEU A 174 -14.50 11.29 13.90
N GLU A 175 -14.35 12.57 14.26
CA GLU A 175 -15.46 13.43 14.69
C GLU A 175 -16.51 13.58 13.58
N PHE A 176 -16.06 13.80 12.33
CA PHE A 176 -16.96 13.87 11.18
C PHE A 176 -17.72 12.56 10.98
N ILE A 177 -17.05 11.42 11.09
CA ILE A 177 -17.66 10.09 10.97
C ILE A 177 -18.72 9.89 12.06
N ASP A 178 -18.38 10.20 13.31
CA ASP A 178 -19.30 10.05 14.44
C ASP A 178 -20.58 10.88 14.20
N PHE A 179 -20.41 12.13 13.82
CA PHE A 179 -21.50 13.05 13.51
C PHE A 179 -22.33 12.62 12.28
N SER A 180 -21.67 12.20 11.19
CA SER A 180 -22.34 11.98 9.90
C SER A 180 -22.85 10.55 9.68
N SER A 181 -22.38 9.57 10.45
CA SER A 181 -22.65 8.16 10.17
C SER A 181 -24.12 7.79 10.28
N GLY A 182 -24.86 8.37 11.24
CA GLY A 182 -26.26 8.01 11.49
C GLY A 182 -26.47 6.50 11.70
N GLY A 183 -25.48 5.80 12.26
CA GLY A 183 -25.49 4.34 12.44
C GLY A 183 -25.12 3.53 11.18
N LYS A 184 -24.91 4.17 10.02
CA LYS A 184 -24.46 3.51 8.80
C LYS A 184 -22.96 3.20 8.86
N LYS A 185 -22.56 2.13 8.18
CA LYS A 185 -21.14 1.83 7.97
C LYS A 185 -20.50 2.92 7.12
N THR A 186 -19.34 3.42 7.55
CA THR A 186 -18.59 4.43 6.79
C THR A 186 -17.79 3.80 5.67
N MET A 187 -17.85 4.41 4.49
CA MET A 187 -17.01 4.09 3.35
C MET A 187 -16.21 5.34 2.96
N LEU A 188 -14.88 5.22 3.05
CA LEU A 188 -13.96 6.27 2.64
C LEU A 188 -13.61 6.10 1.17
N HIS A 189 -13.65 7.20 0.43
CA HIS A 189 -13.27 7.28 -0.98
C HIS A 189 -12.07 8.22 -1.09
N LEU A 190 -11.04 7.81 -1.83
CA LEU A 190 -9.74 8.47 -1.92
C LEU A 190 -9.43 8.87 -3.36
#